data_AF-A0AA35WLP9-F1
#
_entry.id   AF-A0AA35WLP9-F1
#
_cell.length_a   1.000
_cell.length_b   1.000
_cell.length_c   1.000
_cell.angle_alpha   90.00
_cell.angle_beta   90.00
_cell.angle_gamma   90.00
#
_symmetry.space_group_name_H-M   'P 1'
#
loop_
_entity.id
_entity.type
_entity.pdbx_description
1 polymer ?
#
loop_
_entity_poly.entity_id
_entity_poly.type
_entity_poly.pdbx_seq_one_letter_code
_entity_poly.pdbx_strand_id
1 'polypeptide(L)'
;MANISYYNFRFPDTEDFTGAVTAILRLQDTYRLSPSLITSGKLGTTTTLPMTSEDSYEMGRIAYGAEDYQHTRDWMKETLRLFDEEGDSSTVDLSGVYDHLSFAEYKLGNLKRAAHYTRLLLQNDPTHTRAQGNIAYFERLIRSEPEKYVNEVDERGEEEGEVSPDARESMSEKERYESLCREPWPLPKEYDSELTCFYYDNHRTPSLVIRPMKVEVVFPQTSYIHTAWDIDRARDETTEGVGWTNTKESYC
;
A
#
# COMPACT_ATOMS: atom_id res chain seq x y z
N MET A 1 -1.77 21.22 36.66
CA MET A 1 -2.20 20.77 35.32
C MET A 1 -1.42 21.58 34.30
N ALA A 2 -0.68 20.95 33.40
CA ALA A 2 0.01 21.68 32.33
C ALA A 2 -1.03 22.21 31.34
N ASN A 3 -0.91 23.47 30.94
CA ASN A 3 -1.74 24.03 29.88
C ASN A 3 -1.27 23.43 28.54
N ILE A 4 -2.02 22.45 28.03
CA ILE A 4 -1.70 21.72 26.78
C ILE A 4 -1.51 22.68 25.60
N SER A 5 -2.21 23.82 25.60
CA SER A 5 -2.10 24.85 24.54
C SER A 5 -0.67 25.34 24.32
N TYR A 6 0.19 25.35 25.35
CA TYR A 6 1.58 25.79 25.22
C TYR A 6 2.45 24.84 24.40
N TYR A 7 2.09 23.56 24.33
CA TYR A 7 2.87 22.52 23.62
C TYR A 7 2.25 22.15 22.27
N ASN A 8 1.19 22.85 21.82
CA ASN A 8 0.50 22.55 20.56
C ASN A 8 1.41 22.51 19.33
N PHE A 9 2.50 23.31 19.31
CA PHE A 9 3.46 23.30 18.21
C PHE A 9 4.28 21.99 18.08
N ARG A 10 4.25 21.12 19.08
CA ARG A 10 4.93 19.82 19.07
C ARG A 10 4.01 18.67 18.67
N PHE A 11 2.71 18.92 18.58
CA PHE A 11 1.77 17.90 18.12
C PHE A 11 1.73 17.90 16.59
N PRO A 12 1.48 16.72 15.99
CA PRO A 12 1.26 16.63 14.56
C PRO A 12 0.13 17.55 14.10
N ASP A 13 0.26 18.08 12.89
CA ASP A 13 -0.77 18.87 12.25
C ASP A 13 -1.45 18.13 11.08
N THR A 14 -2.21 18.87 10.26
CA THR A 14 -2.92 18.30 9.11
C THR A 14 -1.99 17.82 8.00
N GLU A 15 -0.80 18.42 7.85
CA GLU A 15 0.21 18.00 6.88
C GLU A 15 0.80 16.66 7.32
N ASP A 16 1.15 16.53 8.61
CA ASP A 16 1.65 15.27 9.16
C ASP A 16 0.63 14.13 9.00
N PHE A 17 -0.65 14.40 9.27
CA PHE A 17 -1.73 13.43 9.09
C PHE A 17 -1.86 13.00 7.62
N THR A 18 -1.89 13.96 6.70
CA THR A 18 -1.98 13.67 5.25
C THR A 18 -0.75 12.90 4.76
N GLY A 19 0.43 13.24 5.27
CA GLY A 19 1.68 12.54 4.99
C GLY A 19 1.67 11.09 5.47
N ALA A 20 1.14 10.85 6.69
CA ALA A 20 0.99 9.51 7.24
C ALA A 20 0.03 8.65 6.40
N VAL A 21 -1.13 9.19 6.03
CA VAL A 21 -2.08 8.49 5.14
C VAL A 21 -1.45 8.18 3.79
N THR A 22 -0.78 9.16 3.19
CA THR A 22 -0.07 8.96 1.90
C THR A 22 0.98 7.86 2.00
N ALA A 23 1.70 7.77 3.12
CA ALA A 23 2.67 6.70 3.35
C ALA A 23 1.99 5.32 3.46
N ILE A 24 0.83 5.23 4.12
CA ILE A 24 0.04 3.98 4.20
C ILE A 24 -0.44 3.56 2.80
N LEU A 25 -0.98 4.47 1.99
CA LEU A 25 -1.41 4.16 0.62
C LEU A 25 -0.25 3.67 -0.25
N ARG A 26 0.95 4.26 -0.10
CA ARG A 26 2.15 3.77 -0.78
C ARG A 26 2.55 2.36 -0.34
N LEU A 27 2.39 2.03 0.93
CA LEU A 27 2.63 0.66 1.41
C LEU A 27 1.57 -0.31 0.88
N GLN A 28 0.31 0.11 0.76
CA GLN A 28 -0.73 -0.67 0.11
C GLN A 28 -0.34 -1.01 -1.33
N ASP A 29 0.04 0.00 -2.12
CA ASP A 29 0.57 -0.21 -3.47
C ASP A 29 1.75 -1.18 -3.45
N THR A 30 2.80 -0.87 -2.68
CA THR A 30 4.06 -1.62 -2.69
C THR A 30 3.86 -3.09 -2.33
N TYR A 31 3.05 -3.39 -1.32
CA TYR A 31 2.89 -4.75 -0.78
C TYR A 31 1.54 -5.40 -1.09
N ARG A 32 0.69 -4.77 -1.92
CA ARG A 32 -0.69 -5.23 -2.20
C ARG A 32 -1.50 -5.47 -0.94
N LEU A 33 -1.43 -4.54 0.01
CA LEU A 33 -2.15 -4.68 1.28
C LEU A 33 -3.60 -4.25 1.08
N SER A 34 -4.54 -5.17 1.31
CA SER A 34 -5.96 -4.85 1.36
C SER A 34 -6.27 -3.89 2.52
N PRO A 35 -7.23 -2.95 2.37
CA PRO A 35 -7.69 -2.11 3.49
C PRO A 35 -8.09 -2.91 4.72
N SER A 36 -8.78 -4.04 4.56
CA SER A 36 -9.24 -4.89 5.67
C SER A 36 -8.10 -5.46 6.54
N LEU A 37 -6.95 -5.77 5.92
CA LEU A 37 -5.76 -6.19 6.66
C LEU A 37 -5.24 -5.06 7.56
N ILE A 38 -5.24 -3.83 7.04
CA ILE A 38 -4.76 -2.65 7.76
C ILE A 38 -5.74 -2.27 8.88
N THR A 39 -7.04 -2.22 8.59
CA THR A 39 -8.06 -1.84 9.58
C THR A 39 -8.19 -2.85 10.70
N SER A 40 -7.90 -4.13 10.45
CA SER A 40 -7.89 -5.17 11.49
C SER A 40 -6.78 -5.00 12.54
N GLY A 41 -5.75 -4.19 12.24
CA GLY A 41 -4.58 -4.00 13.09
C GLY A 41 -3.65 -5.23 13.16
N LYS A 42 -3.83 -6.24 12.30
CA LYS A 42 -3.03 -7.47 12.31
C LYS A 42 -2.04 -7.48 11.15
N LEU A 43 -0.93 -6.75 11.29
CA LEU A 43 0.17 -6.78 10.32
C LEU A 43 1.28 -7.72 10.79
N GLY A 44 1.37 -8.89 10.16
CA GLY A 44 2.38 -9.90 10.46
C GLY A 44 2.22 -10.47 11.87
N THR A 45 3.28 -10.38 12.68
CA THR A 45 3.27 -10.84 14.09
C THR A 45 2.80 -9.78 15.08
N THR A 46 2.60 -8.55 14.62
CA THR A 46 2.26 -7.42 15.49
C THR A 46 0.76 -7.15 15.43
N THR A 47 0.13 -7.05 16.60
CA THR A 47 -1.25 -6.61 16.74
C THR A 47 -1.26 -5.17 17.23
N THR A 48 -1.79 -4.26 16.41
CA THR A 48 -2.03 -2.85 16.75
C THR A 48 -3.50 -2.62 17.08
N LEU A 49 -3.84 -1.38 17.44
CA LEU A 49 -5.24 -0.98 17.55
C LEU A 49 -5.92 -1.09 16.17
N PRO A 50 -7.14 -1.62 16.10
CA PRO A 50 -7.93 -1.62 14.89
C PRO A 50 -8.36 -0.18 14.54
N MET A 51 -8.58 0.07 13.25
CA MET A 51 -9.13 1.33 12.76
C MET A 51 -10.66 1.29 12.82
N THR A 52 -11.26 2.45 13.06
CA THR A 52 -12.72 2.61 13.03
C THR A 52 -13.23 2.86 11.61
N SER A 53 -14.55 2.79 11.43
CA SER A 53 -15.21 3.20 10.18
C SER A 53 -14.91 4.67 9.81
N GLU A 54 -14.76 5.55 10.81
CA GLU A 54 -14.40 6.97 10.62
C GLU A 54 -12.96 7.14 10.15
N ASP A 55 -12.01 6.40 10.75
CA ASP A 55 -10.62 6.39 10.30
C ASP A 55 -10.52 5.93 8.83
N SER A 56 -11.23 4.84 8.49
CA SER A 56 -11.31 4.33 7.12
C SER A 56 -11.92 5.36 6.17
N TYR A 57 -12.91 6.13 6.62
CA TYR A 57 -13.54 7.16 5.81
C TYR A 57 -12.55 8.30 5.49
N GLU A 58 -11.77 8.75 6.48
CA GLU A 58 -10.73 9.77 6.28
C GLU A 58 -9.63 9.31 5.32
N MET A 59 -9.22 8.03 5.39
CA MET A 59 -8.30 7.45 4.40
C MET A 59 -8.84 7.60 2.98
N GLY A 60 -10.11 7.24 2.76
CA GLY A 60 -10.76 7.36 1.46
C GLY A 60 -10.91 8.80 0.99
N ARG A 61 -11.14 9.75 1.90
CA ARG A 61 -11.25 11.19 1.56
C ARG A 61 -9.92 11.79 1.13
N ILE A 62 -8.82 11.42 1.79
CA ILE A 62 -7.48 11.85 1.40
C ILE A 62 -7.10 11.26 0.04
N ALA A 63 -7.37 9.97 -0.18
CA ALA A 63 -7.17 9.33 -1.49
C ALA A 63 -7.99 10.04 -2.59
N TYR A 64 -9.25 10.39 -2.31
CA TYR A 64 -10.10 11.14 -3.24
C TYR A 64 -9.52 12.50 -3.59
N GLY A 65 -9.03 13.23 -2.58
CA GLY A 65 -8.37 14.53 -2.77
C GLY A 65 -7.10 14.45 -3.62
N ALA A 66 -6.41 13.30 -3.59
CA ALA A 66 -5.26 13.00 -4.44
C ALA A 66 -5.63 12.46 -5.84
N GLU A 67 -6.92 12.43 -6.17
CA GLU A 67 -7.46 11.82 -7.41
C GLU A 67 -7.15 10.32 -7.57
N ASP A 68 -6.81 9.64 -6.47
CA ASP A 68 -6.61 8.20 -6.45
C ASP A 68 -7.96 7.48 -6.25
N TYR A 69 -8.68 7.32 -7.36
CA TYR A 69 -10.02 6.75 -7.33
C TYR A 69 -10.04 5.25 -7.02
N GLN A 70 -8.93 4.55 -7.23
CA GLN A 70 -8.80 3.13 -6.87
C GLN A 70 -8.78 3.01 -5.34
N HIS A 71 -7.84 3.68 -4.67
CA HIS A 71 -7.79 3.69 -3.20
C HIS A 71 -9.05 4.31 -2.58
N THR A 72 -9.60 5.37 -3.20
CA THR A 72 -10.89 5.92 -2.74
C THR A 72 -11.96 4.83 -2.70
N ARG A 73 -12.12 4.06 -3.78
CA ARG A 73 -13.12 3.00 -3.85
C ARG A 73 -12.87 1.94 -2.77
N ASP A 74 -11.63 1.50 -2.62
CA ASP A 74 -11.28 0.40 -1.73
C ASP A 74 -11.47 0.79 -0.26
N TRP A 75 -11.04 1.98 0.13
CA TRP A 75 -11.24 2.51 1.49
C TRP A 75 -12.71 2.84 1.79
N MET A 76 -13.47 3.37 0.83
CA MET A 76 -14.89 3.64 1.05
C MET A 76 -15.72 2.35 1.17
N LYS A 77 -15.34 1.28 0.45
CA LYS A 77 -15.95 -0.05 0.64
C LYS A 77 -15.61 -0.62 2.01
N GLU A 78 -14.36 -0.47 2.45
CA GLU A 78 -13.96 -0.88 3.79
C GLU A 78 -14.68 -0.09 4.88
N THR A 79 -14.93 1.20 4.67
CA THR A 79 -15.77 2.02 5.55
C THR A 79 -17.18 1.44 5.67
N LEU A 80 -17.82 1.04 4.57
CA LEU A 80 -19.15 0.41 4.63
C LEU A 80 -19.11 -0.92 5.40
N ARG A 81 -18.06 -1.73 5.20
CA ARG A 81 -17.87 -3.00 5.93
C ARG A 81 -17.74 -2.78 7.43
N LEU A 82 -16.90 -1.82 7.84
CA LEU A 82 -16.72 -1.46 9.26
C LEU A 82 -17.96 -0.81 9.85
N PHE A 83 -18.67 0.02 9.08
CA PHE A 83 -19.94 0.61 9.50
C PHE A 83 -20.96 -0.47 9.86
N ASP A 84 -21.09 -1.51 9.04
CA ASP A 84 -21.99 -2.64 9.30
C ASP A 84 -21.57 -3.44 10.56
N GLU A 85 -20.27 -3.54 10.85
CA GLU A 85 -19.74 -4.21 12.05
C GLU A 85 -19.91 -3.38 13.33
N GLU A 86 -19.72 -2.07 13.25
CA GLU A 86 -19.87 -1.12 14.36
C GLU A 86 -21.35 -0.86 14.66
N GLY A 87 -22.22 -0.91 13.65
CA GLY A 87 -23.65 -0.63 13.79
C GLY A 87 -23.90 0.77 14.34
N ASP A 88 -24.73 0.87 15.38
CA ASP A 88 -25.16 2.15 15.97
C ASP A 88 -24.02 2.97 16.62
N SER A 89 -22.82 2.40 16.81
CA SER A 89 -21.69 3.17 17.33
C SER A 89 -20.98 4.01 16.26
N SER A 90 -21.20 3.72 14.98
CA SER A 90 -20.60 4.50 13.90
C SER A 90 -21.34 5.81 13.68
N THR A 91 -20.58 6.89 13.48
CA THR A 91 -21.10 8.22 13.16
C THR A 91 -20.78 8.65 11.72
N VAL A 92 -20.34 7.72 10.88
CA VAL A 92 -19.96 8.01 9.50
C VAL A 92 -21.17 8.47 8.69
N ASP A 93 -20.98 9.54 7.92
CA ASP A 93 -21.98 10.01 6.97
C ASP A 93 -22.05 9.08 5.75
N LEU A 94 -23.00 8.15 5.76
CA LEU A 94 -23.24 7.23 4.64
C LEU A 94 -23.54 7.96 3.32
N SER A 95 -24.21 9.12 3.35
CA SER A 95 -24.44 9.90 2.13
C SER A 95 -23.12 10.33 1.51
N GLY A 96 -22.19 10.84 2.34
CA GLY A 96 -20.83 11.16 1.95
C GLY A 96 -20.07 9.95 1.39
N VAL A 97 -20.13 8.79 2.05
CA VAL A 97 -19.48 7.56 1.58
C VAL A 97 -20.00 7.15 0.19
N TYR A 98 -21.32 7.11 0.00
CA TYR A 98 -21.92 6.77 -1.29
C TYR A 98 -21.61 7.77 -2.39
N ASP A 99 -21.46 9.05 -2.07
CA ASP A 99 -21.09 10.09 -3.03
C ASP A 99 -19.66 9.88 -3.55
N HIS A 100 -18.71 9.66 -2.64
CA HIS A 100 -17.33 9.35 -3.00
C HIS A 100 -17.24 8.05 -3.81
N LEU A 101 -17.91 6.97 -3.39
CA LEU A 101 -17.98 5.71 -4.14
C LEU A 101 -18.58 5.90 -5.53
N SER A 102 -19.70 6.62 -5.62
CA SER A 102 -20.37 6.88 -6.89
C SER A 102 -19.45 7.60 -7.87
N PHE A 103 -18.68 8.58 -7.41
CA PHE A 103 -17.76 9.32 -8.27
C PHE A 103 -16.51 8.51 -8.63
N ALA A 104 -15.93 7.80 -7.66
CA ALA A 104 -14.78 6.93 -7.88
C ALA A 104 -15.10 5.85 -8.93
N GLU A 105 -16.23 5.16 -8.80
CA GLU A 105 -16.65 4.15 -9.78
C GLU A 105 -16.91 4.76 -11.16
N TYR A 106 -17.45 5.99 -11.23
CA TYR A 106 -17.60 6.70 -12.51
C TYR A 106 -16.25 6.98 -13.17
N LYS A 107 -15.26 7.45 -12.39
CA LYS A 107 -13.90 7.73 -12.86
C LYS A 107 -13.15 6.48 -13.30
N LEU A 108 -13.42 5.35 -12.65
CA LEU A 108 -12.90 4.03 -13.02
C LEU A 108 -13.67 3.38 -14.19
N GLY A 109 -14.71 4.04 -14.71
CA GLY A 109 -15.50 3.56 -15.85
C GLY A 109 -16.60 2.56 -15.49
N ASN A 110 -16.81 2.25 -14.21
CA ASN A 110 -17.83 1.32 -13.72
C ASN A 110 -19.19 2.01 -13.57
N LEU A 111 -19.77 2.43 -14.69
CA LEU A 111 -20.96 3.29 -14.72
C LEU A 111 -22.20 2.66 -14.05
N LYS A 112 -22.35 1.34 -14.11
CA LYS A 112 -23.43 0.62 -13.40
C LYS A 112 -23.27 0.71 -11.88
N ARG A 113 -22.05 0.55 -11.36
CA ARG A 113 -21.74 0.70 -9.93
C ARG A 113 -21.90 2.15 -9.48
N ALA A 114 -21.43 3.11 -10.29
CA ALA A 114 -21.67 4.52 -10.05
C ALA A 114 -23.17 4.82 -9.86
N ALA A 115 -24.01 4.39 -10.81
CA ALA A 115 -25.45 4.55 -10.72
C ALA A 115 -26.07 3.80 -9.52
N HIS A 116 -25.54 2.63 -9.16
CA HIS A 116 -25.98 1.89 -7.97
C HIS A 116 -25.73 2.71 -6.69
N TYR A 117 -24.50 3.18 -6.46
CA TYR A 117 -24.18 4.00 -5.29
C TYR A 117 -24.93 5.33 -5.29
N THR A 118 -25.17 5.96 -6.44
CA THR A 118 -26.03 7.16 -6.50
C THR A 118 -27.46 6.87 -6.04
N ARG A 119 -28.01 5.69 -6.34
CA ARG A 119 -29.36 5.31 -5.87
C ARG A 119 -29.36 5.06 -4.35
N LEU A 120 -28.33 4.43 -3.81
CA LEU A 120 -28.18 4.25 -2.35
C LEU A 120 -28.07 5.61 -1.64
N LEU A 121 -27.30 6.54 -2.21
CA LEU A 121 -27.24 7.92 -1.73
C LEU A 121 -28.63 8.56 -1.70
N LEU A 122 -29.39 8.49 -2.80
CA LEU A 122 -30.75 9.08 -2.86
C LEU A 122 -31.77 8.38 -1.96
N GLN A 123 -31.54 7.13 -1.55
CA GLN A 123 -32.35 6.46 -0.54
C GLN A 123 -32.07 7.05 0.86
N ASN A 124 -30.82 7.42 1.14
CA ASN A 124 -30.42 8.02 2.41
C ASN A 124 -30.72 9.53 2.49
N ASP A 125 -30.46 10.26 1.41
CA ASP A 125 -30.78 11.68 1.24
C ASP A 125 -31.49 11.94 -0.10
N PRO A 126 -32.84 11.86 -0.13
CA PRO A 126 -33.62 12.15 -1.34
C PRO A 126 -33.50 13.58 -1.85
N THR A 127 -33.06 14.51 -1.00
CA THR A 127 -32.95 15.95 -1.33
C THR A 127 -31.60 16.33 -1.93
N HIS A 128 -30.68 15.36 -2.06
CA HIS A 128 -29.34 15.59 -2.56
C HIS A 128 -29.30 15.99 -4.04
N THR A 129 -29.21 17.30 -4.29
CA THR A 129 -29.30 17.92 -5.63
C THR A 129 -28.31 17.36 -6.64
N ARG A 130 -27.04 17.19 -6.24
CA ARG A 130 -25.99 16.62 -7.11
C ARG A 130 -26.29 15.18 -7.51
N ALA A 131 -26.86 14.38 -6.61
CA ALA A 131 -27.10 12.96 -6.86
C ALA A 131 -28.27 12.76 -7.83
N GLN A 132 -29.31 13.60 -7.74
CA GLN A 132 -30.41 13.65 -8.70
C GLN A 132 -29.91 13.97 -10.12
N GLY A 133 -28.93 14.88 -10.25
CA GLY A 133 -28.29 15.16 -11.54
C GLY A 133 -27.44 13.99 -12.05
N ASN A 134 -26.61 13.43 -11.18
CA ASN A 134 -25.70 12.33 -11.51
C ASN A 134 -26.44 11.08 -12.00
N ILE A 135 -27.54 10.68 -11.35
CA ILE A 135 -28.27 9.47 -11.75
C ILE A 135 -28.85 9.61 -13.17
N ALA A 136 -29.45 10.75 -13.48
CA ALA A 136 -30.01 11.02 -14.80
C ALA A 136 -28.91 11.06 -15.88
N TYR A 137 -27.72 11.55 -15.53
CA TYR A 137 -26.56 11.56 -16.40
C TYR A 137 -26.02 10.14 -16.65
N PHE A 138 -25.80 9.35 -15.60
CA PHE A 138 -25.30 7.98 -15.72
C PHE A 138 -26.27 7.09 -16.50
N GLU A 139 -27.57 7.16 -16.23
CA GLU A 139 -28.57 6.38 -16.97
C GLU A 139 -28.64 6.74 -18.46
N ARG A 140 -28.41 8.02 -18.80
CA ARG A 140 -28.31 8.45 -20.19
C ARG A 140 -27.09 7.85 -20.88
N LEU A 141 -25.93 7.89 -20.23
CA LEU A 141 -24.68 7.33 -20.75
C LEU A 141 -24.77 5.81 -20.96
N ILE A 142 -25.34 5.08 -20.00
CA ILE A 142 -25.56 3.63 -20.11
C ILE A 142 -26.42 3.31 -21.34
N ARG A 143 -27.43 4.14 -21.62
CA ARG A 143 -28.32 3.96 -22.77
C ARG A 143 -27.66 4.30 -24.09
N SER A 144 -26.80 5.33 -24.14
CA SER A 144 -26.17 5.78 -25.37
C SER A 144 -24.99 4.91 -25.79
N GLU A 145 -24.20 4.42 -24.83
CA GLU A 145 -22.97 3.66 -25.09
C GLU A 145 -22.96 2.33 -24.33
N PRO A 146 -23.95 1.44 -24.53
CA PRO A 146 -24.07 0.22 -23.72
C PRO A 146 -22.83 -0.67 -23.83
N GLU A 147 -22.23 -0.77 -25.02
CA GLU A 147 -21.05 -1.60 -25.32
C GLU A 147 -19.79 -1.20 -24.53
N LYS A 148 -19.67 0.08 -24.17
CA LYS A 148 -18.51 0.61 -23.41
C LYS A 148 -18.60 0.28 -21.92
N TYR A 149 -19.80 -0.02 -21.42
CA TYR A 149 -20.09 -0.20 -20.00
C TYR A 149 -20.75 -1.56 -19.71
N VAL A 150 -20.52 -2.56 -20.58
CA VAL A 150 -21.11 -3.91 -20.44
C VAL A 150 -20.51 -4.65 -19.26
N ASN A 151 -19.24 -4.42 -18.93
CA ASN A 151 -18.52 -5.23 -17.97
C ASN A 151 -18.70 -4.67 -16.55
N GLU A 152 -19.30 -5.46 -15.68
CA GLU A 152 -18.78 -5.53 -14.31
C GLU A 152 -17.35 -6.03 -14.47
N VAL A 153 -16.35 -5.18 -14.26
CA VAL A 153 -15.01 -5.70 -13.98
C VAL A 153 -15.21 -6.55 -12.73
N ASP A 154 -15.20 -7.86 -12.92
CA ASP A 154 -15.36 -8.86 -11.87
C ASP A 154 -14.41 -8.45 -10.74
N GLU A 155 -14.90 -8.41 -9.51
CA GLU A 155 -14.08 -8.17 -8.31
C GLU A 155 -13.16 -9.37 -8.01
N ARG A 156 -12.81 -10.17 -9.02
CA ARG A 156 -12.01 -11.36 -8.89
C ARG A 156 -10.68 -11.20 -9.60
N GLY A 157 -9.66 -11.41 -8.79
CA GLY A 157 -8.42 -12.00 -9.25
C GLY A 157 -7.32 -10.97 -9.42
N GLU A 158 -6.72 -10.57 -8.31
CA GLU A 158 -5.28 -10.75 -8.25
C GLU A 158 -5.00 -12.25 -8.42
N GLU A 159 -5.15 -12.76 -9.65
CA GLU A 159 -4.52 -14.03 -9.98
C GLU A 159 -3.02 -13.72 -9.95
N GLU A 160 -2.35 -14.35 -8.99
CA GLU A 160 -0.91 -14.49 -8.91
C GLU A 160 -0.41 -15.26 -10.16
N GLY A 161 -0.47 -14.62 -11.31
CA GLY A 161 0.21 -15.07 -12.51
C GLY A 161 1.66 -14.61 -12.44
N GLU A 162 2.59 -15.54 -12.64
CA GLU A 162 3.96 -15.18 -13.00
C GLU A 162 3.91 -14.17 -14.15
N VAL A 163 4.36 -12.94 -13.89
CA VAL A 163 4.42 -11.90 -14.92
C VAL A 163 5.40 -12.40 -15.99
N SER A 164 4.87 -12.69 -17.17
CA SER A 164 5.67 -13.09 -18.33
C SER A 164 6.85 -12.11 -18.51
N PRO A 165 8.05 -12.58 -18.90
CA PRO A 165 9.20 -11.70 -19.16
C PRO A 165 8.87 -10.53 -20.09
N ASP A 166 7.99 -10.76 -21.06
CA ASP A 166 7.51 -9.78 -22.05
C ASP A 166 6.64 -8.68 -21.40
N ALA A 167 5.90 -9.02 -20.34
CA ALA A 167 5.10 -8.06 -19.59
C ALA A 167 5.97 -7.19 -18.66
N ARG A 168 7.11 -7.70 -18.16
CA ARG A 168 8.02 -6.93 -17.29
C ARG A 168 8.69 -5.76 -18.03
N GLU A 169 8.91 -5.89 -19.33
CA GLU A 169 9.50 -4.82 -20.16
C GLU A 169 8.51 -3.69 -20.46
N SER A 170 7.20 -4.00 -20.39
CA SER A 170 6.11 -3.02 -20.53
C SER A 170 5.72 -2.33 -19.20
N MET A 171 6.28 -2.76 -18.06
CA MET A 171 5.97 -2.16 -16.76
C MET A 171 6.65 -0.79 -16.62
N SER A 172 5.99 0.12 -15.91
CA SER A 172 6.60 1.36 -15.45
C SER A 172 7.75 1.08 -14.47
N GLU A 173 8.65 2.06 -14.32
CA GLU A 173 9.72 2.00 -13.33
C GLU A 173 9.18 1.76 -11.91
N LYS A 174 8.04 2.39 -11.57
CA LYS A 174 7.34 2.24 -10.30
C LYS A 174 6.91 0.78 -10.08
N GLU A 175 6.19 0.19 -11.03
CA GLU A 175 5.70 -1.19 -10.91
C GLU A 175 6.84 -2.20 -10.81
N ARG A 176 7.92 -1.97 -11.55
CA ARG A 176 9.12 -2.80 -11.45
C ARG A 176 9.74 -2.69 -10.06
N TYR A 177 9.91 -1.48 -9.53
CA TYR A 177 10.43 -1.27 -8.18
C TYR A 177 9.55 -1.95 -7.12
N GLU A 178 8.24 -1.77 -7.18
CA GLU A 178 7.30 -2.40 -6.23
C GLU A 178 7.30 -3.92 -6.31
N SER A 179 7.48 -4.49 -7.50
CA SER A 179 7.56 -5.94 -7.67
C SER A 179 8.75 -6.55 -6.91
N LEU A 180 9.87 -5.84 -6.81
CA LEU A 180 11.05 -6.29 -6.07
C LEU A 180 10.77 -6.39 -4.57
N CYS A 181 9.90 -5.53 -4.02
CA CYS A 181 9.49 -5.60 -2.61
C CYS A 181 8.58 -6.79 -2.29
N ARG A 182 8.06 -7.48 -3.31
CA ARG A 182 7.19 -8.66 -3.18
C ARG A 182 7.91 -9.96 -3.51
N GLU A 183 9.17 -9.89 -3.92
CA GLU A 183 9.92 -11.10 -4.27
C GLU A 183 10.05 -12.01 -3.05
N PRO A 184 9.87 -13.34 -3.23
CA PRO A 184 9.78 -14.26 -2.12
C PRO A 184 11.10 -14.30 -1.34
N TRP A 185 10.96 -14.16 -0.01
CA TRP A 185 12.01 -14.46 0.95
C TRP A 185 11.59 -15.68 1.78
N PRO A 186 12.45 -16.70 1.96
CA PRO A 186 13.83 -16.82 1.46
C PRO A 186 13.90 -17.10 -0.05
N LEU A 187 15.07 -16.86 -0.64
CA LEU A 187 15.31 -17.17 -2.04
C LEU A 187 15.03 -18.65 -2.35
N PRO A 188 14.52 -18.96 -3.54
CA PRO A 188 14.39 -20.34 -3.99
C PRO A 188 15.74 -21.08 -3.90
N LYS A 189 15.71 -22.34 -3.44
CA LYS A 189 16.92 -23.15 -3.19
C LYS A 189 17.78 -23.36 -4.43
N GLU A 190 17.20 -23.22 -5.61
CA GLU A 190 17.87 -23.26 -6.90
C GLU A 190 19.00 -22.22 -6.98
N TYR A 191 18.84 -21.09 -6.29
CA TYR A 191 19.84 -20.03 -6.25
C TYR A 191 20.92 -20.25 -5.19
N ASP A 192 20.76 -21.19 -4.23
CA ASP A 192 21.74 -21.43 -3.16
C ASP A 192 23.14 -21.71 -3.73
N SER A 193 23.24 -22.36 -4.89
CA SER A 193 24.52 -22.63 -5.54
C SER A 193 25.16 -21.41 -6.22
N GLU A 194 24.40 -20.36 -6.50
CA GLU A 194 24.87 -19.13 -7.13
C GLU A 194 25.28 -18.06 -6.10
N LEU A 195 24.77 -18.17 -4.86
CA LEU A 195 25.18 -17.33 -3.75
C LEU A 195 26.63 -17.68 -3.35
N THR A 196 27.55 -16.74 -3.57
CA THR A 196 28.98 -16.93 -3.31
C THR A 196 29.56 -15.81 -2.45
N CYS A 197 30.51 -16.14 -1.58
CA CYS A 197 31.39 -15.16 -0.92
C CYS A 197 32.72 -15.09 -1.68
N PHE A 198 33.27 -13.89 -1.88
CA PHE A 198 34.62 -13.72 -2.41
C PHE A 198 35.33 -12.50 -1.82
N TYR A 199 36.65 -12.48 -1.97
CA TYR A 199 37.49 -11.35 -1.59
C TYR A 199 37.69 -10.42 -2.79
N TYR A 200 37.31 -9.16 -2.64
CA TYR A 200 37.46 -8.14 -3.67
C TYR A 200 38.67 -7.25 -3.39
N ASP A 201 39.62 -7.20 -4.35
CA ASP A 201 40.87 -6.45 -4.24
C ASP A 201 40.90 -5.16 -5.09
N ASN A 202 39.79 -4.85 -5.78
CA ASN A 202 39.62 -3.73 -6.70
C ASN A 202 40.83 -3.51 -7.63
N HIS A 203 41.11 -4.48 -8.50
CA HIS A 203 42.24 -4.43 -9.42
C HIS A 203 43.59 -4.19 -8.71
N ARG A 204 43.77 -4.85 -7.57
CA ARG A 204 44.97 -4.72 -6.72
C ARG A 204 45.23 -3.30 -6.22
N THR A 205 44.17 -2.59 -5.83
CA THR A 205 44.33 -1.33 -5.09
C THR A 205 45.12 -1.61 -3.81
N PRO A 206 46.21 -0.88 -3.48
CA PRO A 206 47.14 -1.29 -2.43
C PRO A 206 46.52 -1.59 -1.06
N SER A 207 45.50 -0.82 -0.66
CA SER A 207 44.75 -1.05 0.59
C SER A 207 43.97 -2.37 0.60
N LEU A 208 43.36 -2.73 -0.53
CA LEU A 208 42.53 -3.92 -0.69
C LEU A 208 43.33 -5.18 -1.05
N VAL A 209 44.62 -5.07 -1.36
CA VAL A 209 45.53 -6.22 -1.43
C VAL A 209 45.90 -6.70 -0.04
N ILE A 210 46.15 -5.78 0.89
CA ILE A 210 46.50 -6.11 2.28
C ILE A 210 45.26 -6.56 3.06
N ARG A 211 44.12 -5.89 2.82
CA ARG A 211 42.84 -6.20 3.46
C ARG A 211 41.73 -6.20 2.41
N PRO A 212 41.56 -7.32 1.66
CA PRO A 212 40.50 -7.44 0.67
C PRO A 212 39.13 -7.30 1.30
N MET A 213 38.21 -6.69 0.56
CA MET A 213 36.83 -6.53 1.02
C MET A 213 36.14 -7.89 0.95
N LYS A 214 35.48 -8.31 2.04
CA LYS A 214 34.60 -9.48 2.02
C LYS A 214 33.32 -9.09 1.30
N VAL A 215 33.02 -9.75 0.19
CA VAL A 215 31.82 -9.51 -0.61
C VAL A 215 30.98 -10.78 -0.63
N GLU A 216 29.67 -10.61 -0.44
CA GLU A 216 28.67 -11.67 -0.55
C GLU A 216 27.70 -11.32 -1.68
N VAL A 217 27.38 -12.29 -2.52
CA VAL A 217 26.31 -12.17 -3.52
C VAL A 217 25.00 -12.50 -2.83
N VAL A 218 24.12 -11.51 -2.67
CA VAL A 218 22.82 -11.70 -1.98
C VAL A 218 21.65 -11.95 -2.92
N PHE A 219 21.80 -11.69 -4.23
CA PHE A 219 20.79 -12.02 -5.23
C PHE A 219 21.42 -12.17 -6.64
N PRO A 220 21.16 -13.28 -7.36
CA PRO A 220 21.81 -13.52 -8.64
C PRO A 220 21.11 -12.91 -9.87
N GLN A 221 19.80 -12.61 -9.84
CA GLN A 221 19.01 -12.34 -11.06
C GLN A 221 18.74 -10.88 -11.45
N THR A 222 19.20 -9.89 -10.70
CA THR A 222 19.19 -8.48 -11.14
C THR A 222 20.49 -7.84 -10.70
N SER A 223 21.29 -7.33 -11.65
CA SER A 223 22.49 -6.49 -11.41
C SER A 223 23.15 -6.77 -10.05
N TYR A 224 23.76 -7.95 -9.89
CA TYR A 224 24.32 -8.50 -8.65
C TYR A 224 24.31 -7.53 -7.46
N ILE A 225 23.35 -7.69 -6.55
CA ILE A 225 23.38 -6.96 -5.30
C ILE A 225 24.53 -7.57 -4.48
N HIS A 226 25.55 -6.75 -4.22
CA HIS A 226 26.70 -7.11 -3.42
C HIS A 226 26.61 -6.40 -2.06
N THR A 227 26.64 -7.18 -0.99
CA THR A 227 26.88 -6.64 0.35
C THR A 227 28.37 -6.75 0.65
N ALA A 228 28.92 -5.70 1.24
CA ALA A 228 30.33 -5.60 1.49
C ALA A 228 30.57 -5.25 2.96
N TRP A 229 31.30 -6.12 3.65
CA TRP A 229 31.45 -6.05 5.10
C TRP A 229 32.76 -5.34 5.46
N ASP A 230 32.69 -4.20 6.14
CA ASP A 230 33.86 -3.59 6.79
C ASP A 230 33.93 -4.07 8.24
N ILE A 231 35.10 -4.58 8.64
CA ILE A 231 35.36 -4.93 10.02
C ILE A 231 35.99 -3.71 10.66
N ASP A 232 35.17 -2.79 11.14
CA ASP A 232 35.58 -1.98 12.28
C ASP A 232 35.49 -2.88 13.50
N ARG A 233 36.65 -3.16 14.11
CA ARG A 233 36.73 -3.78 15.43
C ARG A 233 36.05 -2.82 16.41
N ALA A 234 34.74 -2.95 16.59
CA ALA A 234 34.04 -2.32 17.68
C ALA A 234 34.71 -2.82 18.97
N ARG A 235 35.37 -1.91 19.68
CA ARG A 235 35.56 -2.07 21.12
C ARG A 235 34.16 -2.10 21.70
N ASP A 236 33.85 -3.17 22.42
CA ASP A 236 32.65 -3.31 23.25
C ASP A 236 32.40 -2.03 24.06
N GLU A 237 31.42 -1.25 23.66
CA GLU A 237 30.68 -0.36 24.56
C GLU A 237 29.18 -0.55 24.29
N THR A 238 28.61 -1.36 25.17
CA THR A 238 27.18 -1.52 25.50
C THR A 238 26.24 -0.47 24.89
N THR A 239 25.47 -0.88 23.88
CA THR A 239 24.14 -0.33 23.64
C THR A 239 23.18 -1.50 23.40
N GLU A 240 22.31 -1.74 24.37
CA GLU A 240 21.14 -2.61 24.24
C GLU A 240 20.18 -1.98 23.22
N GLY A 241 20.41 -2.26 21.94
CA GLY A 241 19.43 -2.13 20.87
C GLY A 241 18.94 -3.53 20.52
N VAL A 242 17.63 -3.72 20.45
CA VAL A 242 16.94 -4.99 20.19
C VAL A 242 17.46 -5.62 18.89
N GLY A 243 18.49 -6.44 19.01
CA GLY A 243 19.06 -7.24 17.95
C GLY A 243 18.15 -8.42 17.69
N TRP A 244 17.71 -8.56 16.43
CA TRP A 244 17.11 -9.79 15.94
C TRP A 244 18.20 -10.87 15.92
N THR A 245 18.37 -11.52 17.06
CA THR A 245 19.27 -12.66 17.25
C THR A 245 18.68 -13.89 16.58
N ASN A 246 18.95 -14.05 15.28
CA ASN A 246 19.05 -15.37 14.64
C ASN A 246 19.70 -15.27 13.26
N THR A 247 20.83 -14.59 13.15
CA THR A 247 21.79 -14.88 12.09
C THR A 247 22.89 -15.70 12.71
N LYS A 248 22.89 -17.01 12.41
CA LYS A 248 24.05 -17.86 12.59
C LYS A 248 25.27 -17.09 12.06
N GLU A 249 26.25 -16.82 12.92
CA GLU A 249 27.59 -16.31 12.59
C GLU A 249 28.37 -17.34 11.77
N SER A 250 27.83 -17.76 10.63
CA SER A 250 28.35 -18.93 9.92
C SER A 250 28.14 -18.84 8.41
N TYR A 251 28.26 -17.65 7.82
CA TYR A 251 28.46 -17.52 6.38
C TYR A 251 29.42 -16.34 6.16
N CYS A 252 30.66 -16.70 5.76
CA CYS A 252 31.90 -15.91 5.66
C CYS A 252 32.57 -15.40 6.98
#